data_AF-A0A978VWC4-F1
#
_entry.id   AF-A0A978VWC4-F1
#
_cell.length_a   1.000
_cell.length_b   1.000
_cell.length_c   1.000
_cell.angle_alpha   90.00
_cell.angle_beta   90.00
_cell.angle_gamma   90.00
#
_symmetry.space_group_name_H-M   'P 1'
#
loop_
_entity.id
_entity.type
_entity.pdbx_description
1 polymer ?
#
loop_
_entity_poly.entity_id
_entity_poly.type
_entity_poly.pdbx_seq_one_letter_code
_entity_poly.pdbx_strand_id
1 'polypeptide(L)'
;MASRKCVFLIFSLFSICLTLANSIKFNYPAVFNFGDSNSDTGDIFSAGIEALYPPYGEKYFHRRTGRYCDGRLIVDFLMEAMGLPFLNPYLDSVGMPNFQKGCNFAAAGSTIMPVTPTAFCPFSFGIQVDQFLRFKSRVLELLPQNARVDEYIPAENFFKEGLYMFDIGQNDLAGAFYPKTLEEVLAWIPTVIEEFESGIKKLYDSGARNFWIHNTGPAGCLPQNIAQFQTGMFGKDKTNVNKFGCLREHNMAARVFNLELHALCEKLKTQYPDVNVRYVDIYSIKYDLIANHTKYGFESPIRACCGYGGGKLNYNINVACGHTVALNGTKATAKGCSNSAAYVSWDGIHYTQAANNFVVQLEAMDLLFLHSYLYSVGNPSFRKGCNFAAAESTRGSCNFICKKLDNHLTRKSFFKKGLYMFDMGQNDISLAFNSKNFGRDTCLDSEHSVRIQNRNKGFEQPIMASCGHNQRCDDSSEYVSWDGIHYTEAANRYVSLQTLTRNYSDPPFSDEMPFPLKIKF
;
A
#
# COMPACT_ATOMS: atom_id res chain seq x y z
N MET A 1 -9.55 51.25 -16.94
CA MET A 1 -10.60 50.22 -17.09
C MET A 1 -10.07 48.80 -17.35
N ALA A 2 -8.82 48.60 -17.79
CA ALA A 2 -8.25 47.26 -18.05
C ALA A 2 -8.00 46.40 -16.78
N SER A 3 -7.68 47.04 -15.64
CA SER A 3 -7.38 46.35 -14.37
C SER A 3 -8.58 45.54 -13.82
N ARG A 4 -9.82 46.05 -13.94
CA ARG A 4 -11.00 45.33 -13.45
C ARG A 4 -11.32 44.08 -14.27
N LYS A 5 -11.07 44.09 -15.60
CA LYS A 5 -11.32 42.94 -16.47
C LYS A 5 -10.33 41.79 -16.22
N CYS A 6 -9.06 42.10 -15.94
CA CYS A 6 -8.06 41.10 -15.57
C CYS A 6 -8.36 40.44 -14.21
N VAL A 7 -8.83 41.21 -13.22
CA VAL A 7 -9.22 40.65 -11.90
C VAL A 7 -10.42 39.71 -12.05
N PHE A 8 -11.43 40.07 -12.84
CA PHE A 8 -12.57 39.19 -13.12
C PHE A 8 -12.17 37.90 -13.86
N LEU A 9 -11.24 37.98 -14.81
CA LEU A 9 -10.69 36.81 -15.53
C LEU A 9 -9.88 35.89 -14.62
N ILE A 10 -9.07 36.44 -13.71
CA ILE A 10 -8.31 35.66 -12.72
C ILE A 10 -9.25 34.98 -11.73
N PHE A 11 -10.28 35.68 -11.22
CA PHE A 11 -11.27 35.08 -10.32
C PHE A 11 -12.11 33.99 -11.01
N SER A 12 -12.48 34.17 -12.29
CA SER A 12 -13.21 33.15 -13.04
C SER A 12 -12.33 31.94 -13.39
N LEU A 13 -11.06 32.14 -13.76
CA LEU A 13 -10.09 31.04 -13.93
C LEU A 13 -9.82 30.28 -12.63
N PHE A 14 -9.71 30.99 -11.49
CA PHE A 14 -9.52 30.37 -10.17
C PHE A 14 -10.76 29.57 -9.74
N SER A 15 -11.96 30.09 -10.00
CA SER A 15 -13.23 29.40 -9.73
C SER A 15 -13.45 28.18 -10.63
N ILE A 16 -12.94 28.19 -11.88
CA ILE A 16 -12.99 27.05 -12.82
C ILE A 16 -11.94 25.98 -12.45
N CYS A 17 -10.75 26.39 -12.00
CA CYS A 17 -9.74 25.46 -11.48
C CYS A 17 -10.16 24.78 -10.17
N LEU A 18 -10.89 25.49 -9.29
CA LEU A 18 -11.48 24.91 -8.08
C LEU A 18 -12.56 23.84 -8.40
N THR A 19 -13.24 23.94 -9.54
CA THR A 19 -14.25 22.95 -9.96
C THR A 19 -13.67 21.72 -10.69
N LEU A 20 -12.37 21.70 -11.01
CA LEU A 20 -11.72 20.60 -11.75
C LEU A 20 -10.82 19.71 -10.87
N ALA A 21 -10.63 20.05 -9.60
CA ALA A 21 -10.14 19.11 -8.60
C ALA A 21 -11.34 18.39 -7.96
N ASN A 22 -11.98 17.48 -8.71
CA ASN A 22 -12.81 16.48 -8.07
C ASN A 22 -11.86 15.54 -7.30
N SER A 23 -11.63 15.84 -6.02
CA SER A 23 -11.06 14.86 -5.10
C SER A 23 -11.91 13.59 -5.18
N ILE A 24 -11.28 12.41 -5.18
CA ILE A 24 -12.03 11.19 -4.83
C ILE A 24 -12.73 11.50 -3.52
N LYS A 25 -14.08 11.49 -3.53
CA LYS A 25 -14.84 11.65 -2.30
C LYS A 25 -14.69 10.36 -1.51
N PHE A 26 -13.62 10.25 -0.74
CA PHE A 26 -13.48 9.34 0.40
C PHE A 26 -14.39 9.83 1.55
N ASN A 27 -15.67 9.99 1.24
CA ASN A 27 -16.65 10.56 2.15
C ASN A 27 -17.71 9.49 2.45
N TYR A 28 -17.34 8.56 3.32
CA TYR A 28 -18.26 7.59 3.88
C TYR A 28 -18.64 8.03 5.30
N PRO A 29 -19.93 7.97 5.68
CA PRO A 29 -20.34 8.43 6.99
C PRO A 29 -19.92 7.48 8.12
N ALA A 30 -19.69 6.20 7.79
CA ALA A 30 -19.19 5.17 8.69
C ALA A 30 -18.44 4.06 7.92
N VAL A 31 -17.58 3.32 8.63
CA VAL A 31 -16.84 2.17 8.09
C VAL A 31 -17.08 0.93 8.96
N PHE A 32 -17.45 -0.18 8.34
CA PHE A 32 -17.60 -1.49 8.98
C PHE A 32 -16.53 -2.43 8.42
N ASN A 33 -15.56 -2.81 9.24
CA ASN A 33 -14.43 -3.61 8.80
C ASN A 33 -14.56 -5.07 9.24
N PHE A 34 -14.21 -6.00 8.36
CA PHE A 34 -14.19 -7.45 8.58
C PHE A 34 -12.82 -7.95 8.16
N GLY A 35 -12.30 -8.97 8.83
CA GLY A 35 -10.93 -9.36 8.54
C GLY A 35 -10.27 -10.29 9.52
N ASP A 36 -8.97 -10.42 9.33
CA ASP A 36 -8.06 -11.11 10.22
C ASP A 36 -7.14 -10.13 10.98
N SER A 37 -5.97 -10.61 11.40
CA SER A 37 -4.99 -9.85 12.18
C SER A 37 -4.37 -8.68 11.42
N ASN A 38 -4.45 -8.66 10.09
CA ASN A 38 -4.00 -7.52 9.28
C ASN A 38 -4.86 -6.27 9.46
N SER A 39 -6.09 -6.44 9.95
CA SER A 39 -7.01 -5.33 10.23
C SER A 39 -7.65 -5.38 11.63
N ASP A 40 -7.30 -6.35 12.49
CA ASP A 40 -7.77 -6.44 13.88
C ASP A 40 -7.30 -5.25 14.74
N THR A 41 -8.25 -4.46 15.22
CA THR A 41 -7.99 -3.31 16.10
C THR A 41 -8.11 -3.62 17.59
N GLY A 42 -8.34 -4.89 17.95
CA GLY A 42 -8.30 -5.42 19.30
C GLY A 42 -9.43 -6.38 19.68
N ASP A 43 -10.11 -7.04 18.75
CA ASP A 43 -11.21 -7.97 19.05
C ASP A 43 -10.70 -9.22 19.79
N ILE A 44 -9.62 -9.86 19.31
CA ILE A 44 -9.02 -11.01 20.00
C ILE A 44 -8.49 -10.65 21.39
N PHE A 45 -7.92 -9.44 21.51
CA PHE A 45 -7.45 -8.90 22.77
C PHE A 45 -8.61 -8.66 23.75
N SER A 46 -9.70 -8.06 23.27
CA SER A 46 -10.92 -7.79 24.06
C SER A 46 -11.67 -9.06 24.45
N ALA A 47 -11.60 -10.10 23.61
CA ALA A 47 -12.13 -11.43 23.89
C ALA A 47 -11.35 -12.18 24.99
N GLY A 48 -10.15 -11.70 25.37
CA GLY A 48 -9.28 -12.38 26.34
C GLY A 48 -8.67 -13.68 25.81
N ILE A 49 -8.65 -13.88 24.49
CA ILE A 49 -8.12 -15.09 23.84
C ILE A 49 -6.59 -15.03 23.77
N GLU A 50 -6.03 -13.87 23.43
CA GLU A 50 -4.58 -13.65 23.36
C GLU A 50 -4.19 -12.32 24.01
N ALA A 51 -3.06 -12.35 24.73
CA ALA A 51 -2.43 -11.16 25.25
C ALA A 51 -1.23 -10.79 24.37
N LEU A 52 -1.28 -9.63 23.72
CA LEU A 52 -0.10 -9.03 23.11
C LEU A 52 0.80 -8.44 24.20
N TYR A 53 2.11 -8.64 24.10
CA TYR A 53 3.10 -8.08 25.02
C TYR A 53 3.90 -6.96 24.35
N PRO A 54 4.52 -6.02 25.09
CA PRO A 54 5.49 -5.12 24.49
C PRO A 54 6.52 -5.93 23.67
N PRO A 55 6.88 -5.50 22.44
CA PRO A 55 6.78 -4.14 21.91
C PRO A 55 5.57 -3.80 21.02
N TYR A 56 4.49 -4.58 20.98
CA TYR A 56 3.31 -4.21 20.17
C TYR A 56 2.75 -2.81 20.53
N GLY A 57 2.52 -1.99 19.49
CA GLY A 57 2.03 -0.61 19.61
C GLY A 57 3.07 0.45 20.01
N GLU A 58 4.35 0.11 20.18
CA GLU A 58 5.38 1.01 20.70
C GLU A 58 5.58 2.31 19.89
N LYS A 59 5.37 2.30 18.57
CA LYS A 59 5.69 3.42 17.67
C LYS A 59 4.64 4.51 17.61
N TYR A 60 3.38 4.21 17.90
CA TYR A 60 2.29 5.19 17.75
C TYR A 60 1.39 5.24 18.98
N PHE A 61 0.85 4.09 19.39
CA PHE A 61 -0.08 4.06 20.52
C PHE A 61 0.64 4.14 21.88
N HIS A 62 1.93 3.78 21.91
CA HIS A 62 2.77 3.69 23.11
C HIS A 62 2.16 2.79 24.22
N ARG A 63 1.23 1.92 23.81
CA ARG A 63 0.54 0.93 24.63
C ARG A 63 0.02 -0.18 23.74
N ARG A 64 -0.36 -1.29 24.36
CA ARG A 64 -1.01 -2.42 23.69
C ARG A 64 -2.46 -2.06 23.39
N THR A 65 -2.84 -2.21 22.13
CA THR A 65 -4.22 -1.95 21.66
C THR A 65 -4.86 -3.18 21.02
N GLY A 66 -4.16 -4.32 20.98
CA GLY A 66 -4.62 -5.51 20.25
C GLY A 66 -4.33 -5.49 18.74
N ARG A 67 -3.60 -4.48 18.23
CA ARG A 67 -3.10 -4.45 16.84
C ARG A 67 -1.81 -5.26 16.72
N TYR A 68 -1.73 -6.14 15.73
CA TYR A 68 -0.58 -6.99 15.46
C TYR A 68 0.52 -6.23 14.69
N CYS A 69 0.96 -5.11 15.25
CA CYS A 69 1.91 -4.18 14.63
C CYS A 69 2.68 -3.43 15.73
N ASP A 70 3.83 -2.87 15.39
CA ASP A 70 4.52 -1.89 16.25
C ASP A 70 3.77 -0.55 16.34
N GLY A 71 2.73 -0.34 15.52
CA GLY A 71 1.88 0.84 15.56
C GLY A 71 0.56 0.62 14.83
N ARG A 72 0.29 1.47 13.84
CA ARG A 72 -0.93 1.48 13.01
C ARG A 72 -0.95 0.39 11.95
N LEU A 73 -2.15 -0.12 11.69
CA LEU A 73 -2.48 -1.04 10.61
C LEU A 73 -2.88 -0.27 9.34
N ILE A 74 -3.01 -0.97 8.21
CA ILE A 74 -3.50 -0.41 6.94
C ILE A 74 -4.87 0.27 7.16
N VAL A 75 -5.78 -0.38 7.90
CA VAL A 75 -7.11 0.17 8.20
C VAL A 75 -7.03 1.50 8.97
N ASP A 76 -6.07 1.67 9.88
CA ASP A 76 -5.93 2.92 10.65
C ASP A 76 -5.53 4.09 9.74
N PHE A 77 -4.58 3.87 8.83
CA PHE A 77 -4.17 4.87 7.85
C PHE A 77 -5.29 5.20 6.86
N LEU A 78 -6.10 4.22 6.47
CA LEU A 78 -7.27 4.45 5.62
C LEU A 78 -8.34 5.28 6.35
N MET A 79 -8.58 5.04 7.64
CA MET A 79 -9.48 5.87 8.46
C MET A 79 -8.95 7.31 8.58
N GLU A 80 -7.64 7.50 8.81
CA GLU A 80 -7.00 8.83 8.80
C GLU A 80 -7.18 9.54 7.45
N ALA A 81 -6.97 8.84 6.33
CA ALA A 81 -7.14 9.38 4.99
C ALA A 81 -8.60 9.79 4.69
N MET A 82 -9.58 9.12 5.30
CA MET A 82 -11.00 9.47 5.24
C MET A 82 -11.38 10.60 6.22
N GLY A 83 -10.47 11.04 7.09
CA GLY A 83 -10.77 12.00 8.16
C GLY A 83 -11.72 11.43 9.23
N LEU A 84 -11.72 10.11 9.41
CA LEU A 84 -12.53 9.39 10.38
C LEU A 84 -11.70 8.94 11.59
N PRO A 85 -12.30 8.78 12.78
CA PRO A 85 -11.60 8.21 13.93
C PRO A 85 -11.21 6.75 13.67
N PHE A 86 -10.17 6.26 14.34
CA PHE A 86 -9.86 4.83 14.29
C PHE A 86 -11.03 3.98 14.75
N LEU A 87 -11.20 2.84 14.10
CA LEU A 87 -12.26 1.91 14.45
C LEU A 87 -12.00 1.27 15.81
N ASN A 88 -13.07 1.17 16.59
CA ASN A 88 -13.09 0.40 17.82
C ASN A 88 -13.47 -1.06 17.51
N PRO A 89 -12.85 -2.04 18.21
CA PRO A 89 -13.22 -3.44 18.10
C PRO A 89 -14.62 -3.68 18.66
N TYR A 90 -15.39 -4.56 18.01
CA TYR A 90 -16.75 -4.92 18.40
C TYR A 90 -16.85 -5.49 19.81
N LEU A 91 -15.83 -6.22 20.26
CA LEU A 91 -15.82 -6.91 21.54
C LEU A 91 -15.36 -6.05 22.73
N ASP A 92 -15.02 -4.78 22.52
CA ASP A 92 -14.65 -3.88 23.62
C ASP A 92 -15.88 -3.46 24.44
N SER A 93 -15.73 -3.43 25.77
CA SER A 93 -16.87 -3.42 26.70
C SER A 93 -16.98 -2.18 27.60
N VAL A 94 -15.87 -1.55 27.98
CA VAL A 94 -15.85 -0.46 28.98
C VAL A 94 -14.94 0.68 28.52
N GLY A 95 -15.40 1.93 28.67
CA GLY A 95 -14.60 3.11 28.35
C GLY A 95 -15.13 3.94 27.16
N MET A 96 -16.37 3.71 26.74
CA MET A 96 -17.04 4.36 25.62
C MET A 96 -16.31 4.17 24.28
N PRO A 97 -16.25 2.94 23.74
CA PRO A 97 -15.98 2.83 22.31
C PRO A 97 -17.08 3.60 21.57
N ASN A 98 -16.70 4.69 20.92
CA ASN A 98 -17.60 5.44 20.07
C ASN A 98 -17.68 4.70 18.72
N PHE A 99 -18.86 4.15 18.42
CA PHE A 99 -19.15 3.45 17.18
C PHE A 99 -19.92 4.32 16.18
N GLN A 100 -20.08 5.62 16.44
CA GLN A 100 -20.83 6.55 15.58
C GLN A 100 -20.34 6.52 14.12
N LYS A 101 -19.02 6.34 13.94
CA LYS A 101 -18.35 6.26 12.63
C LYS A 101 -18.01 4.84 12.20
N GLY A 102 -18.65 3.84 12.82
CA GLY A 102 -18.56 2.44 12.46
C GLY A 102 -17.83 1.59 13.50
N CYS A 103 -17.54 0.35 13.11
CA CYS A 103 -17.09 -0.71 14.02
C CYS A 103 -16.16 -1.67 13.27
N ASN A 104 -15.19 -2.25 13.97
CA ASN A 104 -14.33 -3.29 13.43
C ASN A 104 -14.70 -4.65 14.03
N PHE A 105 -14.96 -5.62 13.16
CA PHE A 105 -15.26 -7.02 13.49
C PHE A 105 -14.10 -7.96 13.14
N ALA A 106 -13.00 -7.42 12.58
CA ALA A 106 -11.83 -8.20 12.23
C ALA A 106 -11.17 -8.77 13.48
N ALA A 107 -10.86 -10.06 13.44
CA ALA A 107 -10.30 -10.80 14.56
C ALA A 107 -9.09 -11.61 14.12
N ALA A 108 -7.98 -11.46 14.82
CA ALA A 108 -6.74 -12.16 14.50
C ALA A 108 -6.89 -13.69 14.43
N GLY A 109 -6.27 -14.27 13.42
CA GLY A 109 -6.39 -15.70 13.11
C GLY A 109 -7.74 -16.12 12.49
N SER A 110 -8.64 -15.18 12.20
CA SER A 110 -9.91 -15.48 11.52
C SER A 110 -9.70 -16.08 10.14
N THR A 111 -10.58 -17.02 9.79
CA THR A 111 -10.70 -17.65 8.47
C THR A 111 -12.03 -17.28 7.83
N ILE A 112 -12.08 -17.32 6.50
CA ILE A 112 -13.35 -17.27 5.77
C ILE A 112 -14.18 -18.51 6.13
N MET A 113 -13.53 -19.68 6.10
CA MET A 113 -14.19 -20.94 6.37
C MET A 113 -14.66 -21.04 7.83
N PRO A 114 -15.76 -21.79 8.09
CA PRO A 114 -16.24 -22.03 9.44
C PRO A 114 -15.16 -22.63 10.36
N VAL A 115 -15.19 -22.20 11.62
CA VAL A 115 -14.20 -22.62 12.61
C VAL A 115 -14.25 -24.12 12.88
N THR A 116 -13.06 -24.72 13.02
CA THR A 116 -12.92 -26.11 13.48
C THR A 116 -12.65 -26.14 14.98
N PRO A 117 -12.81 -27.30 15.67
CA PRO A 117 -12.53 -27.41 17.10
C PRO A 117 -11.09 -27.07 17.50
N THR A 118 -10.15 -27.04 16.54
CA THR A 118 -8.74 -26.71 16.75
C THR A 118 -8.39 -25.29 16.31
N ALA A 119 -9.37 -24.50 15.87
CA ALA A 119 -9.14 -23.14 15.42
C ALA A 119 -8.70 -22.26 16.60
N PHE A 120 -7.67 -21.44 16.36
CA PHE A 120 -7.21 -20.45 17.33
C PHE A 120 -8.26 -19.34 17.54
N CYS A 121 -8.87 -18.87 16.45
CA CYS A 121 -9.87 -17.83 16.46
C CYS A 121 -11.27 -18.42 16.30
N PRO A 122 -12.22 -18.15 17.22
CA PRO A 122 -13.60 -18.60 17.10
C PRO A 122 -14.46 -17.70 16.17
N PHE A 123 -13.92 -16.57 15.71
CA PHE A 123 -14.66 -15.54 14.97
C PHE A 123 -14.36 -15.61 13.47
N SER A 124 -14.77 -16.70 12.80
CA SER A 124 -14.69 -16.78 11.33
C SER A 124 -15.49 -15.68 10.64
N PHE A 125 -15.30 -15.49 9.33
CA PHE A 125 -16.02 -14.47 8.56
C PHE A 125 -17.54 -14.54 8.77
N GLY A 126 -18.13 -15.73 8.72
CA GLY A 126 -19.56 -15.92 9.00
C GLY A 126 -19.98 -15.41 10.38
N ILE A 127 -19.16 -15.63 11.41
CA ILE A 127 -19.39 -15.11 12.75
C ILE A 127 -19.23 -13.59 12.81
N GLN A 128 -18.25 -13.02 12.12
CA GLN A 128 -18.08 -11.56 12.03
C GLN A 128 -19.30 -10.89 11.35
N VAL A 129 -19.84 -11.53 10.31
CA VAL A 129 -21.11 -11.11 9.69
C VAL A 129 -22.25 -11.16 10.70
N ASP A 130 -22.39 -12.25 11.46
CA ASP A 130 -23.44 -12.36 12.48
C ASP A 130 -23.28 -11.33 13.61
N GLN A 131 -22.04 -11.00 14.01
CA GLN A 131 -21.73 -9.91 14.94
C GLN A 131 -22.18 -8.56 14.40
N PHE A 132 -21.93 -8.28 13.11
CA PHE A 132 -22.44 -7.08 12.45
C PHE A 132 -23.97 -7.03 12.42
N LEU A 133 -24.64 -8.14 12.07
CA LEU A 133 -26.11 -8.19 12.04
C LEU A 133 -26.71 -7.93 13.42
N ARG A 134 -26.10 -8.51 14.47
CA ARG A 134 -26.46 -8.24 15.86
C ARG A 134 -26.22 -6.78 16.23
N PHE A 135 -25.05 -6.23 15.88
CA PHE A 135 -24.70 -4.83 16.11
C PHE A 135 -25.73 -3.90 15.47
N LYS A 136 -25.99 -4.05 14.16
CA LYS A 136 -26.97 -3.25 13.43
C LYS A 136 -28.36 -3.35 14.07
N SER A 137 -28.84 -4.56 14.36
CA SER A 137 -30.13 -4.78 15.01
C SER A 137 -30.23 -4.01 16.34
N ARG A 138 -29.18 -4.11 17.16
CA ARG A 138 -29.13 -3.41 18.45
C ARG A 138 -29.09 -1.89 18.31
N VAL A 139 -28.36 -1.38 17.31
CA VAL A 139 -28.33 0.06 17.01
C VAL A 139 -29.72 0.56 16.65
N LEU A 140 -30.41 -0.10 15.71
CA LEU A 140 -31.76 0.29 15.28
C LEU A 140 -32.79 0.22 16.41
N GLU A 141 -32.62 -0.71 17.35
CA GLU A 141 -33.47 -0.79 18.56
C GLU A 141 -33.24 0.40 19.51
N LEU A 142 -31.99 0.88 19.62
CA LEU A 142 -31.58 1.92 20.57
C LEU A 142 -31.84 3.35 20.07
N LEU A 143 -31.66 3.62 18.77
CA LEU A 143 -31.87 4.94 18.16
C LEU A 143 -33.18 5.63 18.60
N PRO A 144 -34.36 4.98 18.57
CA PRO A 144 -35.62 5.63 18.97
C PRO A 144 -35.76 5.82 20.49
N GLN A 145 -34.93 5.19 21.33
CA GLN A 145 -35.12 5.18 22.79
C GLN A 145 -34.51 6.40 23.48
N ASN A 146 -33.44 6.99 22.93
CA ASN A 146 -32.73 8.08 23.59
C ASN A 146 -31.88 8.88 22.59
N ALA A 147 -32.23 10.14 22.35
CA ALA A 147 -31.51 11.01 21.41
C ALA A 147 -30.00 11.18 21.71
N ARG A 148 -29.53 10.87 22.93
CA ARG A 148 -28.09 10.89 23.26
C ARG A 148 -27.32 9.68 22.74
N VAL A 149 -27.99 8.59 22.31
CA VAL A 149 -27.26 7.42 21.79
C VAL A 149 -26.64 7.70 20.42
N ASP A 150 -27.21 8.61 19.63
CA ASP A 150 -26.74 9.03 18.31
C ASP A 150 -25.32 9.63 18.34
N GLU A 151 -24.84 10.07 19.51
CA GLU A 151 -23.47 10.52 19.73
C GLU A 151 -22.44 9.38 19.70
N TYR A 152 -22.89 8.14 19.92
CA TYR A 152 -22.04 6.97 20.14
C TYR A 152 -22.30 5.80 19.19
N ILE A 153 -23.42 5.79 18.45
CA ILE A 153 -23.77 4.72 17.51
C ILE A 153 -24.13 5.29 16.12
N PRO A 154 -24.02 4.50 15.04
CA PRO A 154 -24.31 4.98 13.69
C PRO A 154 -25.78 5.37 13.52
N ALA A 155 -26.03 6.41 12.72
CA ALA A 155 -27.38 6.69 12.22
C ALA A 155 -27.86 5.57 11.29
N GLU A 156 -29.18 5.38 11.17
CA GLU A 156 -29.76 4.30 10.37
C GLU A 156 -29.29 4.32 8.90
N ASN A 157 -29.21 5.51 8.28
CA ASN A 157 -28.77 5.64 6.89
C ASN A 157 -27.29 5.27 6.69
N PHE A 158 -26.46 5.31 7.74
CA PHE A 158 -25.04 4.95 7.66
C PHE A 158 -24.84 3.47 7.33
N PHE A 159 -25.80 2.59 7.63
CA PHE A 159 -25.69 1.19 7.22
C PHE A 159 -25.83 1.00 5.71
N LYS A 160 -26.55 1.89 5.01
CA LYS A 160 -26.66 1.86 3.55
C LYS A 160 -25.51 2.62 2.87
N GLU A 161 -25.17 3.78 3.43
CA GLU A 161 -24.17 4.70 2.85
C GLU A 161 -22.73 4.37 3.27
N GLY A 162 -22.54 3.59 4.33
CA GLY A 162 -21.23 3.24 4.87
C GLY A 162 -20.39 2.36 3.97
N LEU A 163 -19.10 2.32 4.26
CA LEU A 163 -18.11 1.47 3.60
C LEU A 163 -17.92 0.17 4.38
N TYR A 164 -17.86 -0.94 3.67
CA TYR A 164 -17.65 -2.27 4.22
C TYR A 164 -16.31 -2.79 3.71
N MET A 165 -15.32 -2.95 4.60
CA MET A 165 -13.95 -3.30 4.26
C MET A 165 -13.62 -4.74 4.62
N PHE A 166 -12.83 -5.42 3.78
CA PHE A 166 -12.47 -6.83 3.95
C PHE A 166 -10.98 -7.06 3.68
N ASP A 167 -10.25 -7.60 4.65
CA ASP A 167 -8.89 -8.18 4.50
C ASP A 167 -8.87 -9.54 5.23
N ILE A 168 -9.18 -10.62 4.51
CA ILE A 168 -9.36 -11.98 5.04
C ILE A 168 -9.02 -13.04 3.97
N GLY A 169 -8.73 -14.27 4.42
CA GLY A 169 -8.39 -15.41 3.56
C GLY A 169 -6.94 -15.85 3.64
N GLN A 170 -6.05 -15.02 4.22
CA GLN A 170 -4.64 -15.39 4.39
C GLN A 170 -4.48 -16.61 5.31
N ASN A 171 -5.26 -16.66 6.40
CA ASN A 171 -5.23 -17.78 7.35
C ASN A 171 -5.82 -19.07 6.75
N ASP A 172 -6.81 -18.98 5.86
CA ASP A 172 -7.36 -20.13 5.14
C ASP A 172 -6.27 -20.81 4.31
N LEU A 173 -5.52 -20.02 3.52
CA LEU A 173 -4.41 -20.54 2.72
C LEU A 173 -3.27 -21.07 3.59
N ALA A 174 -2.85 -20.31 4.61
CA ALA A 174 -1.77 -20.72 5.51
C ALA A 174 -2.12 -22.03 6.25
N GLY A 175 -3.34 -22.14 6.75
CA GLY A 175 -3.85 -23.34 7.43
C GLY A 175 -3.96 -24.54 6.48
N ALA A 176 -4.34 -24.32 5.23
CA ALA A 176 -4.52 -25.39 4.25
C ALA A 176 -3.21 -26.11 3.89
N PHE A 177 -2.07 -25.42 3.86
CA PHE A 177 -0.76 -26.02 3.55
C PHE A 177 -0.22 -26.96 4.63
N TYR A 178 -0.80 -27.00 5.84
CA TYR A 178 -0.39 -27.97 6.86
C TYR A 178 -0.77 -29.41 6.49
N PRO A 179 -2.04 -29.71 6.12
CA PRO A 179 -2.43 -31.06 5.72
C PRO A 179 -2.47 -31.29 4.20
N LYS A 180 -2.40 -30.26 3.36
CA LYS A 180 -2.63 -30.37 1.91
C LYS A 180 -1.39 -30.08 1.07
N THR A 181 -1.31 -30.75 -0.07
CA THR A 181 -0.43 -30.41 -1.19
C THR A 181 -0.95 -29.18 -1.94
N LEU A 182 -0.12 -28.57 -2.81
CA LEU A 182 -0.56 -27.45 -3.64
C LEU A 182 -1.82 -27.80 -4.46
N GLU A 183 -1.86 -28.96 -5.12
CA GLU A 183 -3.00 -29.35 -5.96
C GLU A 183 -4.31 -29.40 -5.16
N GLU A 184 -4.27 -29.95 -3.94
CA GLU A 184 -5.41 -30.01 -3.04
C GLU A 184 -5.81 -28.63 -2.50
N VAL A 185 -4.85 -27.74 -2.25
CA VAL A 185 -5.14 -26.33 -1.89
C VAL A 185 -5.85 -25.63 -3.05
N LEU A 186 -5.33 -25.75 -4.27
CA LEU A 186 -5.92 -25.12 -5.45
C LEU A 186 -7.34 -25.63 -5.73
N ALA A 187 -7.58 -26.93 -5.58
CA ALA A 187 -8.90 -27.53 -5.74
C ALA A 187 -9.91 -27.11 -4.66
N TRP A 188 -9.43 -26.61 -3.52
CA TRP A 188 -10.25 -26.20 -2.38
C TRP A 188 -10.59 -24.71 -2.37
N ILE A 189 -9.78 -23.85 -3.02
CA ILE A 189 -10.00 -22.40 -3.11
C ILE A 189 -11.44 -22.02 -3.51
N PRO A 190 -12.09 -22.67 -4.50
CA PRO A 190 -13.46 -22.34 -4.86
C PRO A 190 -14.45 -22.42 -3.70
N THR A 191 -14.29 -23.40 -2.80
CA THR A 191 -15.13 -23.55 -1.61
C THR A 191 -14.98 -22.36 -0.66
N VAL A 192 -13.77 -21.83 -0.53
CA VAL A 192 -13.51 -20.64 0.30
C VAL A 192 -14.18 -19.40 -0.32
N ILE A 193 -14.11 -19.25 -1.64
CA ILE A 193 -14.74 -18.15 -2.37
C ILE A 193 -16.28 -18.21 -2.26
N GLU A 194 -16.88 -19.39 -2.33
CA GLU A 194 -18.33 -19.61 -2.13
C GLU A 194 -18.80 -19.23 -0.72
N GLU A 195 -18.02 -19.56 0.31
CA GLU A 195 -18.32 -19.16 1.69
C GLU A 195 -18.21 -17.63 1.87
N PHE A 196 -17.19 -17.01 1.28
CA PHE A 196 -17.06 -15.54 1.28
C PHE A 196 -18.23 -14.87 0.54
N GLU A 197 -18.63 -15.38 -0.64
CA GLU A 197 -19.80 -14.90 -1.37
C GLU A 197 -21.06 -14.96 -0.52
N SER A 198 -21.24 -16.05 0.24
CA SER A 198 -22.40 -16.25 1.12
C SER A 198 -22.48 -15.18 2.21
N GLY A 199 -21.34 -14.82 2.83
CA GLY A 199 -21.29 -13.72 3.80
C GLY A 199 -21.53 -12.34 3.18
N ILE A 200 -20.94 -12.06 2.01
CA ILE A 200 -21.19 -10.81 1.27
C ILE A 200 -22.67 -10.67 0.92
N LYS A 201 -23.31 -11.75 0.48
CA LYS A 201 -24.74 -11.77 0.19
C LYS A 201 -25.57 -11.40 1.42
N LYS A 202 -25.27 -11.96 2.60
CA LYS A 202 -25.96 -11.62 3.86
C LYS A 202 -25.83 -10.13 4.20
N LEU A 203 -24.64 -9.55 4.02
CA LEU A 203 -24.40 -8.12 4.25
C LEU A 203 -25.22 -7.25 3.26
N TYR A 204 -25.22 -7.62 1.98
CA TYR A 204 -25.98 -6.93 0.95
C TYR A 204 -27.49 -6.98 1.19
N ASP A 205 -28.03 -8.17 1.51
CA ASP A 205 -29.43 -8.38 1.86
C ASP A 205 -29.82 -7.56 3.11
N SER A 206 -28.85 -7.30 3.97
CA SER A 206 -28.98 -6.45 5.16
C SER A 206 -28.74 -4.97 4.89
N GLY A 207 -28.64 -4.54 3.63
CA GLY A 207 -28.61 -3.13 3.23
C GLY A 207 -27.23 -2.55 2.92
N ALA A 208 -26.14 -3.34 3.05
CA ALA A 208 -24.81 -2.89 2.66
C ALA A 208 -24.73 -2.65 1.14
N ARG A 209 -24.04 -1.58 0.72
CA ARG A 209 -23.91 -1.23 -0.71
C ARG A 209 -22.49 -0.95 -1.18
N ASN A 210 -21.58 -0.54 -0.30
CA ASN A 210 -20.21 -0.18 -0.70
C ASN A 210 -19.22 -1.17 -0.12
N PHE A 211 -18.71 -2.08 -0.94
CA PHE A 211 -17.73 -3.10 -0.56
C PHE A 211 -16.34 -2.73 -1.04
N TRP A 212 -15.36 -2.79 -0.14
CA TRP A 212 -13.93 -2.59 -0.39
C TRP A 212 -13.20 -3.87 -0.01
N ILE A 213 -12.81 -4.64 -1.02
CA ILE A 213 -12.32 -6.00 -0.86
C ILE A 213 -10.83 -6.00 -1.21
N HIS A 214 -9.98 -6.15 -0.19
CA HIS A 214 -8.57 -6.48 -0.40
C HIS A 214 -8.47 -7.95 -0.78
N ASN A 215 -7.63 -8.25 -1.77
CA ASN A 215 -7.20 -9.62 -2.01
C ASN A 215 -6.15 -10.05 -0.96
N THR A 216 -5.69 -11.30 -0.98
CA THR A 216 -4.69 -11.76 0.02
C THR A 216 -3.27 -11.39 -0.39
N GLY A 217 -2.39 -11.17 0.60
CA GLY A 217 -0.98 -10.84 0.36
C GLY A 217 -0.11 -12.01 -0.12
N PRO A 218 1.18 -11.78 -0.40
CA PRO A 218 2.11 -12.82 -0.82
C PRO A 218 2.47 -13.77 0.34
N ALA A 219 1.59 -14.75 0.62
CA ALA A 219 1.70 -15.69 1.73
C ALA A 219 3.03 -16.46 1.77
N GLY A 220 3.64 -16.74 0.62
CA GLY A 220 4.94 -17.41 0.54
C GLY A 220 6.10 -16.55 1.02
N CYS A 221 5.92 -15.24 1.16
CA CYS A 221 6.95 -14.32 1.66
C CYS A 221 6.90 -14.11 3.18
N LEU A 222 5.93 -14.72 3.88
CA LEU A 222 5.85 -14.63 5.33
C LEU A 222 7.01 -15.40 5.98
N PRO A 223 7.82 -14.77 6.85
CA PRO A 223 8.91 -15.46 7.55
C PRO A 223 8.47 -16.71 8.30
N GLN A 224 7.25 -16.73 8.86
CA GLN A 224 6.66 -17.93 9.46
C GLN A 224 6.60 -19.10 8.47
N ASN A 225 6.02 -18.88 7.29
CA ASN A 225 5.85 -19.94 6.30
C ASN A 225 7.20 -20.44 5.80
N ILE A 226 8.15 -19.52 5.57
CA ILE A 226 9.51 -19.88 5.16
C ILE A 226 10.21 -20.69 6.25
N ALA A 227 10.05 -20.33 7.53
CA ALA A 227 10.66 -21.07 8.64
C ALA A 227 10.08 -22.48 8.78
N GLN A 228 8.76 -22.66 8.66
CA GLN A 228 8.15 -23.98 8.69
C GLN A 228 8.51 -24.85 7.48
N PHE A 229 8.65 -24.25 6.30
CA PHE A 229 9.21 -24.94 5.14
C PHE A 229 10.64 -25.42 5.42
N GLN A 230 11.48 -24.62 6.08
CA GLN A 230 12.85 -25.01 6.45
C GLN A 230 12.91 -26.18 7.46
N THR A 231 11.89 -26.36 8.30
CA THR A 231 11.78 -27.53 9.19
C THR A 231 11.26 -28.78 8.46
N GLY A 232 10.92 -28.67 7.17
CA GLY A 232 10.35 -29.74 6.35
C GLY A 232 8.85 -29.94 6.55
N MET A 233 8.15 -28.99 7.19
CA MET A 233 6.72 -29.09 7.49
C MET A 233 5.86 -28.95 6.24
N PHE A 234 6.24 -28.08 5.31
CA PHE A 234 5.55 -27.84 4.03
C PHE A 234 6.24 -28.50 2.84
N GLY A 235 6.93 -29.62 3.07
CA GLY A 235 7.75 -30.30 2.07
C GLY A 235 9.22 -29.93 2.13
N LYS A 236 10.02 -30.58 1.27
CA LYS A 236 11.51 -30.50 1.29
C LYS A 236 12.14 -30.04 -0.01
N ASP A 237 11.33 -29.70 -1.02
CA ASP A 237 11.84 -29.27 -2.33
C ASP A 237 12.42 -27.86 -2.25
N LYS A 238 13.74 -27.77 -2.07
CA LYS A 238 14.48 -26.51 -1.99
C LYS A 238 14.35 -25.63 -3.24
N THR A 239 13.87 -26.18 -4.36
CA THR A 239 13.57 -25.39 -5.57
C THR A 239 12.26 -24.61 -5.44
N ASN A 240 11.45 -24.82 -4.41
CA ASN A 240 10.22 -24.07 -4.12
C ASN A 240 10.47 -22.66 -3.53
N VAL A 241 11.66 -22.09 -3.71
CA VAL A 241 12.02 -20.77 -3.15
C VAL A 241 12.51 -19.83 -4.24
N ASN A 242 11.89 -18.65 -4.37
CA ASN A 242 12.31 -17.63 -5.36
C ASN A 242 13.58 -16.88 -4.90
N LYS A 243 14.09 -15.98 -5.75
CA LYS A 243 15.31 -15.20 -5.45
C LYS A 243 15.24 -14.34 -4.18
N PHE A 244 14.02 -14.00 -3.73
CA PHE A 244 13.79 -13.21 -2.52
C PHE A 244 13.67 -14.07 -1.26
N GLY A 245 13.62 -15.40 -1.40
CA GLY A 245 13.40 -16.32 -0.28
C GLY A 245 11.94 -16.69 -0.06
N CYS A 246 11.01 -16.25 -0.91
CA CYS A 246 9.60 -16.58 -0.79
C CYS A 246 9.25 -17.94 -1.40
N LEU A 247 8.30 -18.65 -0.80
CA LEU A 247 7.78 -19.92 -1.29
C LEU A 247 6.93 -19.74 -2.55
N ARG A 248 7.27 -20.45 -3.64
CA ARG A 248 6.58 -20.29 -4.94
C ARG A 248 5.16 -20.83 -4.91
N GLU A 249 4.96 -22.00 -4.31
CA GLU A 249 3.65 -22.67 -4.24
C GLU A 249 2.65 -21.87 -3.40
N HIS A 250 3.07 -21.32 -2.26
CA HIS A 250 2.18 -20.49 -1.43
C HIS A 250 1.77 -19.20 -2.16
N ASN A 251 2.70 -18.56 -2.86
CA ASN A 251 2.39 -17.41 -3.71
C ASN A 251 1.57 -17.79 -4.96
N MET A 252 1.62 -19.05 -5.41
CA MET A 252 0.74 -19.54 -6.47
C MET A 252 -0.69 -19.69 -5.96
N ALA A 253 -0.89 -20.32 -4.81
CA ALA A 253 -2.20 -20.43 -4.17
C ALA A 253 -2.83 -19.07 -3.88
N ALA A 254 -2.05 -18.12 -3.33
CA ALA A 254 -2.51 -16.74 -3.11
C ALA A 254 -2.97 -16.08 -4.41
N ARG A 255 -2.23 -16.23 -5.52
CA ARG A 255 -2.62 -15.66 -6.82
C ARG A 255 -3.87 -16.31 -7.41
N VAL A 256 -4.05 -17.62 -7.23
CA VAL A 256 -5.27 -18.32 -7.68
C VAL A 256 -6.48 -17.87 -6.87
N PHE A 257 -6.35 -17.79 -5.54
CA PHE A 257 -7.38 -17.23 -4.65
C PHE A 257 -7.76 -15.81 -5.06
N ASN A 258 -6.77 -14.96 -5.34
CA ASN A 258 -6.99 -13.57 -5.76
C ASN A 258 -7.68 -13.47 -7.12
N LEU A 259 -7.36 -14.35 -8.07
CA LEU A 259 -8.02 -14.41 -9.36
C LEU A 259 -9.51 -14.76 -9.22
N GLU A 260 -9.83 -15.76 -8.41
CA GLU A 260 -11.22 -16.15 -8.16
C GLU A 260 -11.98 -15.09 -7.35
N LEU A 261 -11.34 -14.46 -6.36
CA LEU A 261 -11.93 -13.34 -5.61
C LEU A 261 -12.24 -12.15 -6.52
N HIS A 262 -11.36 -11.83 -7.47
CA HIS A 262 -11.61 -10.79 -8.46
C HIS A 262 -12.80 -11.15 -9.36
N ALA A 263 -12.87 -12.40 -9.84
CA ALA A 263 -14.01 -12.88 -10.62
C ALA A 263 -15.32 -12.80 -9.82
N LEU A 264 -15.30 -13.12 -8.53
CA LEU A 264 -16.44 -12.92 -7.62
C LEU A 264 -16.81 -11.44 -7.52
N CYS A 265 -15.85 -10.53 -7.39
CA CYS A 265 -16.13 -9.08 -7.34
C CYS A 265 -16.86 -8.60 -8.61
N GLU A 266 -16.47 -9.07 -9.79
CA GLU A 266 -17.17 -8.76 -11.04
C GLU A 266 -18.56 -9.40 -11.11
N LYS A 267 -18.70 -10.65 -10.65
CA LYS A 267 -20.00 -11.32 -10.49
C LYS A 267 -20.94 -10.49 -9.61
N LEU A 268 -20.48 -10.01 -8.45
CA LEU A 268 -21.28 -9.21 -7.53
C LEU A 268 -21.80 -7.91 -8.18
N LYS A 269 -20.96 -7.21 -8.95
CA LYS A 269 -21.37 -5.99 -9.69
C LYS A 269 -22.47 -6.26 -10.71
N THR A 270 -22.44 -7.42 -11.36
CA THR A 270 -23.47 -7.80 -12.35
C THR A 270 -24.75 -8.30 -11.70
N GLN A 271 -24.65 -8.98 -10.56
CA GLN A 271 -25.78 -9.56 -9.84
C GLN A 271 -26.57 -8.53 -9.04
N TYR A 272 -25.92 -7.48 -8.54
CA TYR A 272 -26.51 -6.50 -7.65
C TYR A 272 -26.42 -5.09 -8.24
N PRO A 273 -27.51 -4.54 -8.82
CA PRO A 273 -27.44 -3.32 -9.62
C PRO A 273 -27.13 -2.04 -8.83
N ASP A 274 -27.32 -2.03 -7.51
CA ASP A 274 -27.03 -0.89 -6.64
C ASP A 274 -25.78 -1.09 -5.75
N VAL A 275 -24.98 -2.13 -6.01
CA VAL A 275 -23.72 -2.37 -5.30
C VAL A 275 -22.57 -1.57 -5.92
N ASN A 276 -21.70 -1.06 -5.06
CA ASN A 276 -20.41 -0.52 -5.40
C ASN A 276 -19.33 -1.45 -4.85
N VAL A 277 -18.68 -2.23 -5.72
CA VAL A 277 -17.57 -3.11 -5.32
C VAL A 277 -16.25 -2.53 -5.80
N ARG A 278 -15.32 -2.31 -4.86
CA ARG A 278 -13.94 -1.95 -5.11
C ARG A 278 -13.05 -3.12 -4.72
N TYR A 279 -12.47 -3.76 -5.73
CA TYR A 279 -11.42 -4.76 -5.54
C TYR A 279 -10.06 -4.04 -5.47
N VAL A 280 -9.21 -4.45 -4.55
CA VAL A 280 -7.86 -3.90 -4.37
C VAL A 280 -6.84 -5.03 -4.42
N ASP A 281 -5.87 -4.89 -5.32
CA ASP A 281 -4.76 -5.82 -5.47
C ASP A 281 -3.64 -5.56 -4.46
N ILE A 282 -3.93 -5.80 -3.18
CA ILE A 282 -2.95 -5.63 -2.09
C ILE A 282 -1.76 -6.60 -2.26
N TYR A 283 -1.95 -7.74 -2.92
CA TYR A 283 -0.89 -8.70 -3.26
C TYR A 283 0.23 -8.01 -4.03
N SER A 284 -0.11 -7.33 -5.13
CA SER A 284 0.89 -6.72 -6.01
C SER A 284 1.64 -5.61 -5.30
N ILE A 285 0.95 -4.79 -4.50
CA ILE A 285 1.56 -3.72 -3.68
C ILE A 285 2.52 -4.31 -2.65
N LYS A 286 2.07 -5.29 -1.86
CA LYS A 286 2.87 -5.97 -0.83
C LYS A 286 4.07 -6.71 -1.45
N TYR A 287 3.87 -7.37 -2.60
CA TYR A 287 4.93 -8.10 -3.30
C TYR A 287 5.96 -7.14 -3.91
N ASP A 288 5.54 -6.00 -4.45
CA ASP A 288 6.47 -4.97 -4.95
C ASP A 288 7.32 -4.39 -3.81
N LEU A 289 6.70 -4.09 -2.66
CA LEU A 289 7.42 -3.68 -1.46
C LEU A 289 8.50 -4.70 -1.07
N ILE A 290 8.17 -6.00 -1.07
CA ILE A 290 9.12 -7.08 -0.78
C ILE A 290 10.22 -7.18 -1.84
N ALA A 291 9.84 -7.14 -3.12
CA ALA A 291 10.76 -7.35 -4.23
C ALA A 291 11.73 -6.17 -4.44
N ASN A 292 11.29 -4.96 -4.12
CA ASN A 292 12.00 -3.70 -4.32
C ASN A 292 12.29 -2.97 -3.01
N HIS A 293 12.31 -3.67 -1.87
CA HIS A 293 12.42 -3.11 -0.53
C HIS A 293 13.52 -2.04 -0.37
N THR A 294 14.72 -2.27 -0.94
CA THR A 294 15.84 -1.31 -0.86
C THR A 294 15.55 0.01 -1.55
N LYS A 295 14.76 -0.01 -2.63
CA LYS A 295 14.33 1.20 -3.34
C LYS A 295 13.42 2.07 -2.47
N TYR A 296 12.71 1.45 -1.53
CA TYR A 296 11.75 2.10 -0.64
C TYR A 296 12.32 2.37 0.75
N GLY A 297 13.64 2.25 0.93
CA GLY A 297 14.32 2.51 2.20
C GLY A 297 14.22 1.39 3.24
N PHE A 298 13.72 0.20 2.86
CA PHE A 298 13.68 -0.97 3.73
C PHE A 298 14.94 -1.81 3.55
N GLU A 299 15.59 -2.16 4.64
CA GLU A 299 16.81 -2.98 4.63
C GLU A 299 16.49 -4.47 4.44
N SER A 300 15.40 -4.95 5.04
CA SER A 300 15.07 -6.38 5.08
C SER A 300 13.60 -6.65 4.72
N PRO A 301 13.33 -7.45 3.67
CA PRO A 301 11.97 -7.72 3.23
C PRO A 301 11.30 -8.90 3.97
N ILE A 302 12.09 -9.87 4.42
CA ILE A 302 11.60 -11.14 5.01
C ILE A 302 12.30 -11.48 6.33
N ARG A 303 12.95 -10.50 6.96
CA ARG A 303 13.47 -10.63 8.32
C ARG A 303 12.47 -9.96 9.25
N ALA A 304 12.05 -10.64 10.31
CA ALA A 304 11.19 -10.07 11.33
C ALA A 304 11.98 -9.05 12.18
N CYS A 305 11.41 -7.86 12.39
CA CYS A 305 11.99 -6.88 13.31
C CYS A 305 11.90 -7.38 14.76
N CYS A 306 10.72 -7.84 15.19
CA CYS A 306 10.48 -8.45 16.48
C CYS A 306 10.53 -9.98 16.38
N GLY A 307 11.55 -10.59 16.96
CA GLY A 307 11.68 -12.04 16.89
C GLY A 307 12.88 -12.59 17.65
N TYR A 308 13.17 -13.87 17.42
CA TYR A 308 14.22 -14.61 18.12
C TYR A 308 14.95 -15.57 17.17
N GLY A 309 16.20 -15.90 17.48
CA GLY A 309 17.03 -16.86 16.74
C GLY A 309 17.94 -16.26 15.68
N GLY A 310 17.78 -14.98 15.33
CA GLY A 310 18.69 -14.29 14.39
C GLY A 310 18.63 -14.85 12.96
N GLY A 311 19.76 -14.86 12.25
CA GLY A 311 19.86 -15.43 10.90
C GLY A 311 19.09 -14.65 9.82
N LYS A 312 18.60 -15.34 8.77
CA LYS A 312 17.94 -14.66 7.65
C LYS A 312 16.52 -14.15 7.99
N LEU A 313 15.80 -14.88 8.85
CA LEU A 313 14.39 -14.60 9.14
C LEU A 313 14.17 -13.90 10.49
N ASN A 314 15.08 -14.04 11.46
CA ASN A 314 14.86 -13.64 12.85
C ASN A 314 13.57 -14.20 13.48
N TYR A 315 13.13 -15.39 13.05
CA TYR A 315 11.84 -15.93 13.42
C TYR A 315 12.00 -17.29 14.11
N ASN A 316 11.24 -17.49 15.19
CA ASN A 316 11.13 -18.77 15.88
C ASN A 316 9.70 -18.94 16.39
N ILE A 317 9.02 -20.00 15.92
CA ILE A 317 7.62 -20.28 16.27
C ILE A 317 7.39 -20.48 17.79
N ASN A 318 8.41 -20.92 18.52
CA ASN A 318 8.32 -21.18 19.96
C ASN A 318 8.62 -19.93 20.80
N VAL A 319 9.01 -18.82 20.18
CA VAL A 319 9.35 -17.56 20.87
C VAL A 319 8.67 -16.40 20.14
N ALA A 320 7.36 -16.27 20.34
CA ALA A 320 6.56 -15.18 19.77
C ALA A 320 7.05 -13.80 20.24
N CYS A 321 6.83 -12.77 19.42
CA CYS A 321 7.25 -11.39 19.70
C CYS A 321 6.81 -10.92 21.10
N GLY A 322 7.74 -10.39 21.90
CA GLY A 322 7.46 -9.92 23.26
C GLY A 322 7.36 -11.02 24.33
N HIS A 323 7.28 -12.31 23.93
CA HIS A 323 7.24 -13.42 24.88
C HIS A 323 8.63 -13.79 25.39
N THR A 324 8.68 -14.23 26.65
CA THR A 324 9.85 -14.88 27.25
C THR A 324 9.53 -16.33 27.56
N VAL A 325 10.31 -17.25 27.01
CA VAL A 325 10.15 -18.70 27.21
C VAL A 325 11.45 -19.33 27.71
N ALA A 326 11.36 -20.48 28.37
CA ALA A 326 12.54 -21.27 28.74
C ALA A 326 12.89 -22.22 27.58
N LEU A 327 14.00 -21.96 26.88
CA LEU A 327 14.55 -22.84 25.86
C LEU A 327 15.86 -23.46 26.37
N ASN A 328 15.90 -24.80 26.44
CA ASN A 328 17.08 -25.57 26.86
C ASN A 328 17.69 -25.08 28.19
N GLY A 329 16.84 -24.74 29.17
CA GLY A 329 17.27 -24.24 30.48
C GLY A 329 17.68 -22.76 30.52
N THR A 330 17.61 -22.02 29.41
CA THR A 330 17.91 -20.58 29.33
C THR A 330 16.67 -19.76 28.97
N LYS A 331 16.56 -18.54 29.51
CA LYS A 331 15.47 -17.61 29.16
C LYS A 331 15.73 -17.00 27.78
N ALA A 332 14.80 -17.21 26.86
CA ALA A 332 14.79 -16.64 25.53
C ALA A 332 13.64 -15.63 25.41
N THR A 333 13.94 -14.41 24.99
CA THR A 333 12.94 -13.35 24.78
C THR A 333 13.02 -12.87 23.33
N ALA A 334 11.91 -12.90 22.60
CA ALA A 334 11.83 -12.24 21.31
C ALA A 334 11.71 -10.73 21.52
N LYS A 335 12.57 -9.96 20.87
CA LYS A 335 12.65 -8.50 21.05
C LYS A 335 12.50 -7.79 19.73
N GLY A 336 11.89 -6.61 19.77
CA GLY A 336 11.86 -5.67 18.66
C GLY A 336 13.26 -5.22 18.27
N CYS A 337 13.44 -4.92 16.98
CA CYS A 337 14.65 -4.29 16.47
C CYS A 337 14.68 -2.80 16.86
N SER A 338 15.87 -2.17 16.83
CA SER A 338 16.03 -0.76 17.19
C SER A 338 15.32 0.20 16.23
N ASN A 339 15.27 -0.15 14.94
CA ASN A 339 14.65 0.65 13.89
C ASN A 339 13.65 -0.18 13.08
N SER A 340 12.40 -0.24 13.53
CA SER A 340 11.33 -0.93 12.80
C SER A 340 10.95 -0.28 11.47
N ALA A 341 11.31 1.00 11.23
CA ALA A 341 11.04 1.67 9.96
C ALA A 341 11.86 1.09 8.78
N ALA A 342 12.94 0.37 9.07
CA ALA A 342 13.77 -0.29 8.06
C ALA A 342 13.31 -1.73 7.72
N TYR A 343 12.23 -2.21 8.34
CA TYR A 343 11.78 -3.60 8.21
C TYR A 343 10.37 -3.68 7.64
N VAL A 344 10.18 -4.59 6.69
CA VAL A 344 8.84 -4.87 6.15
C VAL A 344 8.02 -5.68 7.16
N SER A 345 8.61 -6.77 7.66
CA SER A 345 7.94 -7.67 8.61
C SER A 345 8.19 -7.25 10.06
N TRP A 346 7.10 -7.12 10.82
CA TRP A 346 7.14 -6.91 12.25
C TRP A 346 7.52 -8.18 13.00
N ASP A 347 6.66 -9.21 13.00
CA ASP A 347 6.81 -10.40 13.86
C ASP A 347 6.97 -11.72 13.09
N GLY A 348 7.14 -11.64 11.77
CA GLY A 348 7.22 -12.79 10.88
C GLY A 348 5.90 -13.18 10.22
N ILE A 349 4.81 -12.48 10.53
CA ILE A 349 3.50 -12.62 9.89
C ILE A 349 3.02 -11.24 9.45
N HIS A 350 3.04 -10.28 10.37
CA HIS A 350 2.47 -8.96 10.19
C HIS A 350 3.51 -7.95 9.73
N TYR A 351 3.04 -6.84 9.18
CA TYR A 351 3.86 -5.76 8.67
C TYR A 351 4.12 -4.72 9.75
N THR A 352 5.26 -4.04 9.68
CA THR A 352 5.51 -2.87 10.52
C THR A 352 4.59 -1.72 10.14
N GLN A 353 4.43 -0.74 11.01
CA GLN A 353 3.68 0.47 10.71
C GLN A 353 4.25 1.20 9.49
N ALA A 354 5.58 1.21 9.32
CA ALA A 354 6.21 1.84 8.17
C ALA A 354 5.83 1.14 6.87
N ALA A 355 5.82 -0.20 6.86
CA ALA A 355 5.38 -0.98 5.72
C ALA A 355 3.87 -0.81 5.44
N ASN A 356 3.02 -0.79 6.47
CA ASN A 356 1.58 -0.52 6.34
C ASN A 356 1.32 0.86 5.73
N ASN A 357 2.05 1.89 6.18
CA ASN A 357 1.94 3.24 5.62
C ASN A 357 2.33 3.26 4.13
N PHE A 358 3.41 2.59 3.76
CA PHE A 358 3.85 2.50 2.37
C PHE A 358 2.79 1.83 1.48
N VAL A 359 2.20 0.73 1.96
CA VAL A 359 1.12 0.03 1.24
C VAL A 359 -0.06 0.96 0.99
N VAL A 360 -0.50 1.72 1.99
CA VAL A 360 -1.63 2.66 1.85
C VAL A 360 -1.31 3.83 0.92
N GLN A 361 -0.07 4.34 0.94
CA GLN A 361 0.36 5.38 0.01
C GLN A 361 0.23 4.93 -1.46
N LEU A 362 0.64 3.70 -1.77
CA LEU A 362 0.48 3.13 -3.11
C LEU A 362 -0.98 2.82 -3.45
N GLU A 363 -1.74 2.28 -2.52
CA GLU A 363 -3.18 2.03 -2.68
C GLU A 363 -3.94 3.33 -3.01
N ALA A 364 -3.64 4.42 -2.30
CA ALA A 364 -4.22 5.72 -2.56
C ALA A 364 -3.84 6.29 -3.94
N MET A 365 -2.60 6.06 -4.39
CA MET A 365 -2.14 6.48 -5.72
C MET A 365 -2.87 5.72 -6.83
N ASP A 366 -2.99 4.40 -6.75
CA ASP A 366 -3.68 3.58 -7.76
C ASP A 366 -5.14 4.00 -7.95
N LEU A 367 -5.82 4.36 -6.85
CA LEU A 367 -7.20 4.85 -6.89
C LEU A 367 -7.34 6.21 -7.60
N LEU A 368 -6.36 7.10 -7.44
CA LEU A 368 -6.31 8.38 -8.16
C LEU A 368 -6.07 8.19 -9.66
N PHE A 369 -5.25 7.20 -10.05
CA PHE A 369 -4.98 6.89 -11.45
C PHE A 369 -6.19 6.27 -12.18
N LEU A 370 -6.90 5.32 -11.57
CA LEU A 370 -8.10 4.69 -12.16
C LEU A 370 -9.23 5.69 -12.46
N HIS A 371 -9.41 6.70 -11.61
CA HIS A 371 -10.43 7.73 -11.82
C HIS A 371 -10.10 8.64 -13.02
N SER A 372 -8.83 9.01 -13.19
CA SER A 372 -8.39 9.83 -14.32
C SER A 372 -8.54 9.12 -15.68
N TYR A 373 -8.37 7.80 -15.70
CA TYR A 373 -8.55 6.97 -16.90
C TYR A 373 -10.04 6.83 -17.28
N LEU A 374 -10.94 6.54 -16.33
CA LEU A 374 -12.36 6.37 -16.61
C LEU A 374 -13.05 7.70 -17.00
N TYR A 375 -12.61 8.83 -16.45
CA TYR A 375 -13.15 10.16 -16.82
C TYR A 375 -12.76 10.58 -18.25
N SER A 376 -11.61 10.10 -18.75
CA SER A 376 -11.12 10.37 -20.11
C SER A 376 -11.93 9.67 -21.20
N VAL A 377 -12.53 8.51 -20.91
CA VAL A 377 -13.21 7.68 -21.92
C VAL A 377 -14.69 8.08 -22.09
N GLY A 378 -15.27 8.80 -21.11
CA GLY A 378 -16.71 9.08 -21.05
C GLY A 378 -17.21 10.44 -21.59
N ASN A 379 -16.36 11.32 -22.12
CA ASN A 379 -16.79 12.70 -22.46
C ASN A 379 -16.56 13.10 -23.94
N PRO A 380 -17.60 13.07 -24.81
CA PRO A 380 -17.47 13.38 -26.24
C PRO A 380 -17.32 14.87 -26.59
N SER A 381 -17.40 15.79 -25.63
CA SER A 381 -17.62 17.22 -25.91
C SER A 381 -16.35 18.06 -26.15
N PHE A 382 -15.15 17.50 -26.00
CA PHE A 382 -13.88 18.25 -26.05
C PHE A 382 -13.20 18.28 -27.42
N ARG A 383 -13.96 18.45 -28.51
CA ARG A 383 -13.39 18.70 -29.85
C ARG A 383 -13.98 19.96 -30.46
N LYS A 384 -13.31 21.11 -30.29
CA LYS A 384 -13.23 22.20 -31.29
C LYS A 384 -12.42 23.42 -30.79
N GLY A 385 -11.51 23.90 -31.65
CA GLY A 385 -10.85 25.22 -31.61
C GLY A 385 -9.53 25.25 -30.82
N CYS A 386 -8.41 25.87 -31.24
CA CYS A 386 -8.12 26.80 -32.32
C CYS A 386 -6.61 26.78 -32.70
N ASN A 387 -6.30 27.44 -33.82
CA ASN A 387 -5.04 27.49 -34.58
C ASN A 387 -4.13 28.70 -34.23
N PHE A 388 -2.81 28.49 -34.40
CA PHE A 388 -1.66 29.39 -34.77
C PHE A 388 -1.39 30.77 -34.12
N ALA A 389 -0.13 31.02 -33.70
CA ALA A 389 0.83 31.97 -34.30
C ALA A 389 2.15 32.09 -33.49
N ALA A 390 3.27 32.36 -34.19
CA ALA A 390 4.64 32.52 -33.67
C ALA A 390 5.10 34.00 -33.73
N ALA A 391 6.01 34.42 -32.84
CA ALA A 391 6.84 35.63 -33.00
C ALA A 391 8.09 35.60 -32.09
N GLU A 392 9.23 36.07 -32.62
CA GLU A 392 10.58 36.09 -32.05
C GLU A 392 11.03 37.49 -31.52
N SER A 393 12.11 37.45 -30.72
CA SER A 393 13.22 38.44 -30.53
C SER A 393 13.23 39.32 -29.27
N THR A 394 14.15 39.09 -28.31
CA THR A 394 15.50 39.73 -28.02
C THR A 394 15.44 40.94 -27.08
N ARG A 395 16.31 41.27 -26.10
CA ARG A 395 17.58 40.86 -25.43
C ARG A 395 17.67 41.79 -24.17
N GLY A 396 18.32 41.53 -23.02
CA GLY A 396 19.14 40.43 -22.49
C GLY A 396 19.83 40.83 -21.17
N SER A 397 20.48 39.90 -20.47
CA SER A 397 21.72 40.12 -19.68
C SER A 397 22.26 38.81 -19.04
N CYS A 398 23.58 38.60 -19.17
CA CYS A 398 24.48 37.61 -18.52
C CYS A 398 24.34 36.11 -18.86
N ASN A 399 25.28 35.62 -19.67
CA ASN A 399 25.47 34.22 -20.09
C ASN A 399 26.56 33.51 -19.29
N PHE A 400 26.24 32.38 -18.67
CA PHE A 400 27.08 31.16 -18.67
C PHE A 400 26.16 29.97 -19.03
N ILE A 401 26.19 29.61 -20.31
CA ILE A 401 25.77 28.36 -20.99
C ILE A 401 24.59 27.59 -20.36
N CYS A 402 23.37 27.99 -20.70
CA CYS A 402 22.24 27.06 -20.79
C CYS A 402 22.41 26.23 -22.07
N LYS A 403 22.61 24.91 -21.95
CA LYS A 403 22.53 24.02 -23.11
C LYS A 403 21.11 23.52 -23.26
N LYS A 404 20.46 23.96 -24.34
CA LYS A 404 19.16 23.50 -24.81
C LYS A 404 19.18 21.96 -24.91
N LEU A 405 18.15 21.28 -24.43
CA LEU A 405 17.90 19.87 -24.77
C LEU A 405 17.65 19.82 -26.28
N ASP A 406 18.68 19.44 -27.05
CA ASP A 406 18.54 19.19 -28.48
C ASP A 406 17.70 17.93 -28.69
N ASN A 407 16.73 18.02 -29.60
CA ASN A 407 15.81 16.95 -30.02
C ASN A 407 16.49 15.79 -30.80
N HIS A 408 17.79 15.56 -30.59
CA HIS A 408 18.56 14.53 -31.26
C HIS A 408 19.39 13.68 -30.28
N LEU A 409 18.71 12.97 -29.38
CA LEU A 409 19.26 11.74 -28.79
C LEU A 409 18.75 10.55 -29.60
N THR A 410 19.51 10.16 -30.63
CA THR A 410 19.22 8.99 -31.44
C THR A 410 19.47 7.70 -30.66
N ARG A 411 18.38 6.94 -30.45
CA ARG A 411 18.17 5.48 -30.31
C ARG A 411 19.24 4.49 -29.76
N LYS A 412 20.49 4.85 -29.43
CA LYS A 412 21.53 3.83 -29.11
C LYS A 412 22.53 4.11 -27.98
N SER A 413 22.47 5.21 -27.23
CA SER A 413 23.46 5.47 -26.15
C SER A 413 22.93 5.46 -24.71
N PHE A 414 21.60 5.38 -24.48
CA PHE A 414 21.07 5.38 -23.11
C PHE A 414 21.06 4.02 -22.41
N PHE A 415 21.21 2.91 -23.16
CA PHE A 415 20.97 1.55 -22.65
C PHE A 415 22.22 0.70 -22.42
N LYS A 416 23.42 1.30 -22.31
CA LYS A 416 24.64 0.52 -22.03
C LYS A 416 25.39 0.85 -20.75
N LYS A 417 24.88 1.79 -19.94
CA LYS A 417 25.47 2.12 -18.64
C LYS A 417 24.33 2.36 -17.65
N GLY A 418 23.93 1.30 -16.96
CA GLY A 418 22.91 1.35 -15.92
C GLY A 418 23.30 2.38 -14.87
N LEU A 419 22.45 3.40 -14.72
CA LEU A 419 22.45 4.31 -13.59
C LEU A 419 21.16 4.04 -12.82
N TYR A 420 21.31 3.60 -11.58
CA TYR A 420 20.25 3.57 -10.58
C TYR A 420 20.70 4.52 -9.47
N MET A 421 19.87 5.50 -9.13
CA MET A 421 20.13 6.39 -8.01
C MET A 421 19.28 5.96 -6.81
N PHE A 422 19.92 5.98 -5.66
CA PHE A 422 19.40 5.58 -4.37
C PHE A 422 19.13 6.83 -3.54
N ASP A 423 18.03 6.84 -2.79
CA ASP A 423 17.87 7.69 -1.62
C ASP A 423 18.11 6.81 -0.38
N MET A 424 19.13 7.16 0.41
CA MET A 424 19.41 6.56 1.72
C MET A 424 19.36 7.69 2.72
N GLY A 425 18.51 7.54 3.75
CA GLY A 425 18.28 8.56 4.76
C GLY A 425 19.55 9.00 5.50
N GLN A 426 19.68 10.33 5.60
CA GLN A 426 20.44 11.16 6.53
C GLN A 426 21.88 10.75 6.92
N ASN A 427 22.79 11.60 6.43
CA ASN A 427 24.21 11.81 6.74
C ASN A 427 25.18 10.88 5.99
N ASP A 428 25.87 11.51 5.03
CA ASP A 428 26.96 11.03 4.17
C ASP A 428 26.60 10.10 2.98
N ILE A 429 26.55 10.72 1.80
CA ILE A 429 26.53 10.06 0.49
C ILE A 429 27.96 9.63 0.15
N SER A 430 28.22 8.32 0.13
CA SER A 430 29.42 7.75 -0.50
C SER A 430 29.04 6.91 -1.71
N LEU A 431 29.55 7.28 -2.88
CA LEU A 431 29.43 6.53 -4.13
C LEU A 431 30.46 5.38 -4.15
N ALA A 432 30.02 4.12 -4.12
CA ALA A 432 30.89 2.97 -4.36
C ALA A 432 30.76 2.49 -5.82
N PHE A 433 31.85 2.59 -6.59
CA PHE A 433 31.97 2.02 -7.93
C PHE A 433 32.55 0.60 -7.85
N ASN A 434 32.02 -0.34 -8.62
CA ASN A 434 32.64 -1.67 -8.79
C ASN A 434 33.78 -1.57 -9.80
N SER A 435 35.04 -1.45 -9.34
CA SER A 435 36.22 -1.43 -10.20
C SER A 435 36.86 -2.82 -10.30
N LYS A 436 36.48 -3.59 -11.31
CA LYS A 436 37.37 -4.63 -11.88
C LYS A 436 37.96 -4.10 -13.19
N ASN A 437 39.14 -3.48 -13.08
CA ASN A 437 40.29 -3.55 -13.98
C ASN A 437 41.10 -2.24 -13.96
N PHE A 438 42.43 -2.42 -13.82
CA PHE A 438 43.54 -1.46 -13.92
C PHE A 438 43.90 -0.60 -12.69
N GLY A 439 44.93 -1.07 -11.96
CA GLY A 439 46.31 -0.63 -12.19
C GLY A 439 46.79 0.64 -11.46
N ARG A 440 47.51 0.42 -10.34
CA ARG A 440 48.67 1.14 -9.77
C ARG A 440 48.85 2.63 -10.15
N ASP A 441 48.68 3.54 -9.18
CA ASP A 441 49.75 4.29 -8.50
C ASP A 441 49.16 5.35 -7.53
N THR A 442 49.66 5.35 -6.27
CA THR A 442 49.83 6.44 -5.25
C THR A 442 49.00 7.75 -5.36
N CYS A 443 48.52 8.44 -4.32
CA CYS A 443 48.69 8.47 -2.86
C CYS A 443 47.54 9.31 -2.22
N LEU A 444 47.48 9.25 -0.89
CA LEU A 444 46.57 9.84 0.11
C LEU A 444 46.17 11.32 0.02
N ASP A 445 45.05 11.58 0.72
CA ASP A 445 44.76 12.66 1.68
C ASP A 445 43.72 13.76 1.37
N SER A 446 43.12 14.13 2.49
CA SER A 446 41.84 14.76 2.78
C SER A 446 41.79 16.28 2.63
N GLU A 447 40.55 16.79 2.67
CA GLU A 447 40.13 18.15 3.09
C GLU A 447 40.10 19.32 2.08
N HIS A 448 38.85 19.75 1.83
CA HIS A 448 38.34 21.13 1.79
C HIS A 448 38.65 22.09 0.61
N SER A 449 37.53 22.49 -0.02
CA SER A 449 37.22 23.77 -0.66
C SER A 449 37.65 24.07 -2.11
N VAL A 450 36.60 24.20 -2.93
CA VAL A 450 36.39 24.82 -4.25
C VAL A 450 37.53 25.65 -4.85
N ARG A 451 38.01 25.25 -6.04
CA ARG A 451 38.32 26.14 -7.18
C ARG A 451 38.33 25.35 -8.50
N ILE A 452 37.46 25.73 -9.42
CA ILE A 452 37.45 25.24 -10.80
C ILE A 452 38.55 25.96 -11.57
N GLN A 453 39.52 25.20 -12.09
CA GLN A 453 40.34 25.63 -13.21
C GLN A 453 40.15 24.61 -14.34
N ASN A 454 39.49 25.07 -15.40
CA ASN A 454 39.14 24.25 -16.55
C ASN A 454 40.28 24.31 -17.57
N ARG A 455 40.93 23.17 -17.84
CA ARG A 455 41.63 22.94 -19.11
C ARG A 455 41.41 21.52 -19.60
N ASN A 456 40.55 21.45 -20.61
CA ASN A 456 40.53 20.47 -21.70
C ASN A 456 40.03 19.05 -21.43
N LYS A 457 38.77 18.84 -21.88
CA LYS A 457 38.13 17.61 -22.38
C LYS A 457 37.79 16.51 -21.36
N GLY A 458 36.50 16.37 -21.04
CA GLY A 458 35.91 15.15 -20.45
C GLY A 458 34.48 15.32 -19.93
N PHE A 459 33.57 14.43 -20.38
CA PHE A 459 32.20 14.12 -19.91
C PHE A 459 31.43 15.11 -19.00
N GLU A 460 30.34 15.70 -19.52
CA GLU A 460 29.29 16.35 -18.73
C GLU A 460 28.37 15.27 -18.09
N GLN A 461 28.17 15.37 -16.77
CA GLN A 461 27.21 14.58 -15.98
C GLN A 461 25.75 15.00 -16.28
N PRO A 462 24.73 14.15 -16.09
CA PRO A 462 23.34 14.60 -16.07
C PRO A 462 23.09 15.41 -14.78
N ILE A 463 22.58 16.63 -14.96
CA ILE A 463 22.25 17.56 -13.87
C ILE A 463 21.01 17.02 -13.13
N MET A 464 21.19 16.59 -11.88
CA MET A 464 20.11 16.52 -10.90
C MET A 464 19.97 17.89 -10.25
N ALA A 465 18.93 18.64 -10.59
CA ALA A 465 18.58 19.85 -9.87
C ALA A 465 17.39 19.56 -8.96
N SER A 466 17.63 19.63 -7.65
CA SER A 466 16.62 19.63 -6.59
C SER A 466 16.20 21.07 -6.26
N CYS A 467 14.91 21.34 -6.09
CA CYS A 467 14.49 22.56 -5.39
C CYS A 467 14.70 22.33 -3.88
N GLY A 468 15.66 23.03 -3.25
CA GLY A 468 16.05 22.78 -1.86
C GLY A 468 16.37 24.05 -1.07
N HIS A 469 15.70 24.16 0.09
CA HIS A 469 15.77 25.17 1.16
C HIS A 469 15.36 26.62 0.84
N ASN A 470 14.10 26.91 1.21
CA ASN A 470 13.47 28.24 1.38
C ASN A 470 13.25 29.10 0.12
N GLN A 471 13.43 28.57 -1.09
CA GLN A 471 13.00 29.23 -2.33
C GLN A 471 12.28 28.27 -3.28
N ARG A 472 11.12 28.70 -3.76
CA ARG A 472 10.32 27.99 -4.78
C ARG A 472 10.99 28.18 -6.14
N CYS A 473 11.11 27.10 -6.93
CA CYS A 473 11.56 27.18 -8.31
C CYS A 473 10.56 27.95 -9.18
N ASP A 474 11.05 28.80 -10.09
CA ASP A 474 10.21 29.68 -10.91
C ASP A 474 9.34 28.90 -11.92
N ASP A 475 9.84 27.76 -12.42
CA ASP A 475 9.11 26.85 -13.30
C ASP A 475 9.38 25.39 -12.91
N SER A 476 8.39 24.72 -12.32
CA SER A 476 8.50 23.32 -11.88
C SER A 476 8.47 22.30 -13.02
N SER A 477 8.21 22.72 -14.27
CA SER A 477 8.14 21.80 -15.42
C SER A 477 9.51 21.34 -15.93
N GLU A 478 10.57 22.05 -15.54
CA GLU A 478 11.96 21.76 -15.96
C GLU A 478 12.73 20.87 -14.97
N TYR A 479 12.12 20.52 -13.83
CA TYR A 479 12.78 19.80 -12.74
C TYR A 479 12.17 18.42 -12.54
N VAL A 480 12.96 17.45 -12.09
CA VAL A 480 12.45 16.10 -11.80
C VAL A 480 11.84 16.03 -10.40
N SER A 481 12.40 16.75 -9.43
CA SER A 481 11.95 16.77 -8.04
C SER A 481 11.72 18.19 -7.54
N TRP A 482 10.62 18.40 -6.79
CA TRP A 482 10.20 19.71 -6.32
C TRP A 482 10.64 20.05 -4.89
N ASP A 483 11.11 19.06 -4.13
CA ASP A 483 11.61 19.24 -2.75
C ASP A 483 12.81 18.33 -2.44
N GLY A 484 13.38 17.69 -3.46
CA GLY A 484 14.47 16.72 -3.32
C GLY A 484 14.01 15.29 -2.99
N ILE A 485 12.72 15.06 -2.74
CA ILE A 485 12.16 13.76 -2.33
C ILE A 485 11.03 13.33 -3.28
N HIS A 486 10.19 14.26 -3.70
CA HIS A 486 9.00 14.00 -4.49
C HIS A 486 9.15 14.54 -5.92
N TYR A 487 8.59 13.81 -6.89
CA TYR A 487 8.62 14.22 -8.29
C TYR A 487 7.76 15.46 -8.57
N THR A 488 8.20 16.31 -9.50
CA THR A 488 7.37 17.40 -10.03
C THR A 488 6.20 16.84 -10.85
N GLU A 489 5.18 17.67 -11.10
CA GLU A 489 4.06 17.30 -11.98
C GLU A 489 4.55 16.88 -13.37
N ALA A 490 5.55 17.56 -13.94
CA ALA A 490 6.09 17.23 -15.25
C ALA A 490 6.81 15.86 -15.27
N ALA A 491 7.55 15.53 -14.21
CA ALA A 491 8.20 14.24 -14.08
C ALA A 491 7.19 13.10 -13.90
N ASN A 492 6.17 13.32 -13.05
CA ASN A 492 5.07 12.37 -12.90
C ASN A 492 4.34 12.16 -14.23
N ARG A 493 4.05 13.23 -14.97
CA ARG A 493 3.41 13.16 -16.29
C ARG A 493 4.24 12.38 -17.30
N TYR A 494 5.56 12.55 -17.31
CA TYR A 494 6.46 11.78 -18.17
C TYR A 494 6.42 10.29 -17.85
N VAL A 495 6.49 9.93 -16.56
CA VAL A 495 6.42 8.54 -16.09
C VAL A 495 5.09 7.90 -16.49
N SER A 496 3.97 8.57 -16.23
CA SER A 496 2.64 8.12 -16.65
C SER A 496 2.58 7.92 -18.16
N LEU A 497 3.17 8.82 -18.95
CA LEU A 497 3.21 8.69 -20.40
C LEU A 497 4.01 7.47 -20.87
N GLN A 498 5.13 7.15 -20.22
CA GLN A 498 5.93 5.97 -20.56
C GLN A 498 5.20 4.67 -20.21
N THR A 499 4.44 4.65 -19.12
CA THR A 499 3.60 3.51 -18.73
C THR A 499 2.46 3.28 -19.73
N LEU A 500 1.84 4.35 -20.21
CA LEU A 500 0.70 4.29 -21.14
C LEU A 500 1.09 4.03 -22.61
N THR A 501 2.35 4.21 -23.00
CA THR A 501 2.78 4.18 -24.41
C THR A 501 3.91 3.19 -24.71
N ARG A 502 4.36 2.38 -23.73
CA ARG A 502 5.44 1.38 -23.91
C ARG A 502 5.12 0.03 -23.26
N ASN A 503 6.02 -0.93 -23.40
CA ASN A 503 6.00 -2.33 -22.90
C ASN A 503 5.92 -2.49 -21.36
N TYR A 504 5.39 -1.51 -20.62
CA TYR A 504 5.27 -1.56 -19.16
C TYR A 504 3.83 -1.89 -18.71
N SER A 505 2.92 -2.23 -19.64
CA SER A 505 1.58 -2.77 -19.38
C SER A 505 1.31 -3.99 -20.28
N ASP A 506 0.54 -4.97 -19.80
CA ASP A 506 0.17 -6.17 -20.57
C ASP A 506 -1.35 -6.46 -20.44
N PRO A 507 -2.13 -6.37 -21.55
CA PRO A 507 -1.66 -6.02 -22.90
C PRO A 507 -1.17 -4.56 -22.98
N PRO A 508 -0.19 -4.27 -23.86
CA PRO A 508 0.25 -2.90 -24.10
C PRO A 508 -0.92 -2.02 -24.55
N PHE A 509 -1.12 -0.86 -23.91
CA PHE A 509 -2.21 0.06 -24.27
C PHE A 509 -2.11 0.64 -25.69
N SER A 510 -1.02 0.36 -26.43
CA SER A 510 -0.81 0.84 -27.80
C SER A 510 -1.85 0.34 -28.80
N ASP A 511 -2.53 -0.78 -28.50
CA ASP A 511 -3.37 -1.47 -29.48
C ASP A 511 -4.85 -1.06 -29.40
N GLU A 512 -5.25 -0.28 -28.38
CA GLU A 512 -6.64 0.14 -28.14
C GLU A 512 -6.85 1.67 -28.13
N MET A 513 -5.82 2.48 -28.35
CA MET A 513 -5.97 3.95 -28.33
C MET A 513 -6.58 4.50 -29.65
N PRO A 514 -7.75 5.18 -29.61
CA PRO A 514 -8.48 5.59 -30.82
C PRO A 514 -7.84 6.75 -31.61
N PHE A 515 -6.73 7.35 -31.13
CA PHE A 515 -5.99 8.39 -31.85
C PHE A 515 -4.48 8.35 -31.52
N PRO A 516 -3.59 8.64 -32.49
CA PRO A 516 -2.17 8.77 -32.23
C PRO A 516 -1.90 10.02 -31.38
N LEU A 517 -1.33 9.84 -30.19
CA LEU A 517 -0.80 10.91 -29.34
C LEU A 517 0.35 11.63 -30.08
N LYS A 518 0.03 12.75 -30.73
CA LYS A 518 1.04 13.74 -31.16
C LYS A 518 1.18 14.78 -30.07
N ILE A 519 2.21 14.62 -29.23
CA ILE A 519 2.61 15.64 -28.25
C ILE A 519 3.74 16.46 -28.88
N LYS A 520 3.56 17.78 -28.97
CA LYS A 520 4.65 18.71 -29.27
C LYS A 520 5.49 18.87 -28.00
N PHE A 521 6.80 18.66 -28.13
CA PHE A 521 7.81 18.95 -27.11
C PHE A 521 7.91 20.46 -26.86
#